data_AF-A0A7Y6IPH9-F1
#
_entry.id   AF-A0A7Y6IPH9-F1
#
_cell.length_a   1.000
_cell.length_b   1.000
_cell.length_c   1.000
_cell.angle_alpha   90.00
_cell.angle_beta   90.00
_cell.angle_gamma   90.00
#
_symmetry.space_group_name_H-M   'P 1'
#
loop_
_entity.id
_entity.type
_entity.pdbx_description
1 polymer ?
#
loop_
_entity_poly.entity_id
_entity_poly.type
_entity_poly.pdbx_seq_one_letter_code
_entity_poly.pdbx_strand_id
1 'polypeptide(L)'
;MSSRFELSPAEAAFYDRHRSYDRCYTLTQLVRWPAAELHGFDGREERIAAWAGGEPPEGAPEKAAALLSRYSPLAQVMSAFSHALRRESRTTPYPLEELRGASARRGAG
;
A
#
# COMPACT_ATOMS: atom_id res chain seq x y z
N MET A 1 -0.78 17.61 -19.20
CA MET A 1 -1.11 18.44 -18.01
C MET A 1 -1.58 19.79 -18.52
N SER A 2 -2.62 20.37 -17.91
CA SER A 2 -3.08 21.72 -18.26
C SER A 2 -1.98 22.72 -17.91
N SER A 3 -1.54 23.54 -18.87
CA SER A 3 -0.49 24.55 -18.69
C SER A 3 -0.95 25.79 -17.92
N ARG A 4 -2.15 25.78 -17.33
CA ARG A 4 -2.76 26.95 -16.67
C ARG A 4 -2.58 26.98 -15.15
N PHE A 5 -1.94 25.98 -14.57
CA PHE A 5 -1.59 25.97 -13.14
C PHE A 5 -0.09 25.77 -13.02
N GLU A 6 0.63 26.85 -12.76
CA GLU A 6 2.03 26.77 -12.37
C GLU A 6 2.11 26.34 -10.90
N LEU A 7 2.76 25.21 -10.64
CA LEU A 7 3.02 24.74 -9.30
C LEU A 7 4.17 25.54 -8.70
N SER A 8 4.03 25.97 -7.45
CA SER A 8 5.17 26.42 -6.67
C SER A 8 6.22 25.30 -6.52
N PRO A 9 7.49 25.62 -6.23
CA PRO A 9 8.51 24.60 -6.01
C PRO A 9 8.13 23.56 -4.93
N ALA A 10 7.42 24.00 -3.88
CA ALA A 10 6.95 23.11 -2.83
C ALA A 10 5.85 22.15 -3.32
N GLU A 11 4.91 22.63 -4.12
CA GLU A 11 3.84 21.79 -4.71
C GLU A 11 4.39 20.81 -5.73
N ALA A 12 5.37 21.21 -6.55
CA ALA A 12 6.06 20.32 -7.47
C ALA A 12 6.81 19.20 -6.72
N ALA A 13 7.56 19.54 -5.67
CA ALA A 13 8.25 18.56 -4.83
C ALA A 13 7.27 17.62 -4.11
N PHE A 14 6.12 18.12 -3.66
CA PHE A 14 5.05 17.30 -3.11
C PHE A 14 4.51 16.33 -4.18
N TYR A 15 4.15 16.84 -5.35
CA TYR A 15 3.61 16.04 -6.44
C TYR A 15 4.56 14.92 -6.87
N ASP A 16 5.84 15.23 -7.08
CA ASP A 16 6.85 14.26 -7.48
C ASP A 16 7.02 13.15 -6.44
N ARG A 17 7.00 13.51 -5.15
CA ARG A 17 7.07 12.54 -4.05
C ARG A 17 5.82 11.66 -3.96
N HIS A 18 4.64 12.19 -4.28
CA HIS A 18 3.34 11.51 -4.10
C HIS A 18 2.77 10.92 -5.40
N ARG A 19 3.54 10.91 -6.49
CA ARG A 19 3.08 10.42 -7.80
C ARG A 19 2.54 8.98 -7.77
N SER A 20 3.01 8.16 -6.83
CA SER A 20 2.54 6.78 -6.63
C SER A 20 1.37 6.65 -5.65
N TYR A 21 0.93 7.73 -5.00
CA TYR A 21 -0.02 7.68 -3.88
C TYR A 21 -1.30 6.93 -4.24
N ASP A 22 -2.01 7.37 -5.28
CA ASP A 22 -3.29 6.79 -5.67
C ASP A 22 -3.16 5.30 -5.99
N ARG A 23 -2.11 4.93 -6.73
CA ARG A 23 -1.84 3.53 -7.07
C ARG A 23 -1.55 2.70 -5.82
N CYS A 24 -0.69 3.18 -4.93
CA CYS A 24 -0.38 2.48 -3.68
C CYS A 24 -1.62 2.34 -2.79
N TYR A 25 -2.45 3.38 -2.73
CA TYR A 25 -3.70 3.37 -1.99
C TYR A 25 -4.69 2.35 -2.57
N THR A 26 -4.89 2.33 -3.89
CA THR A 26 -5.77 1.35 -4.55
C THR A 26 -5.29 -0.08 -4.32
N LEU A 27 -4.00 -0.35 -4.47
CA LEU A 27 -3.43 -1.68 -4.19
C LEU A 27 -3.60 -2.08 -2.71
N THR A 28 -3.53 -1.12 -1.80
CA THR A 28 -3.79 -1.35 -0.38
C THR A 28 -5.24 -1.78 -0.15
N GLN A 29 -6.21 -1.12 -0.79
CA GLN A 29 -7.62 -1.53 -0.69
C GLN A 29 -7.88 -2.90 -1.32
N LEU A 30 -7.23 -3.19 -2.47
CA LEU A 30 -7.30 -4.48 -3.14
C LEU A 30 -6.88 -5.65 -2.23
N VAL A 31 -5.94 -5.44 -1.31
CA VAL A 31 -5.52 -6.45 -0.33
C VAL A 31 -6.44 -6.46 0.89
N ARG A 32 -6.80 -5.27 1.41
CA ARG A 32 -7.58 -5.13 2.64
C ARG A 32 -8.98 -5.71 2.54
N TRP A 33 -9.65 -5.56 1.40
CA TRP A 33 -11.02 -6.05 1.25
C TRP A 33 -11.08 -7.58 1.27
N PRO A 34 -10.31 -8.33 0.45
CA PRO A 34 -10.29 -9.79 0.53
C PRO A 34 -9.83 -10.32 1.88
N ALA A 35 -8.88 -9.65 2.55
CA ALA A 35 -8.49 -10.04 3.91
C ALA A 35 -9.66 -9.95 4.91
N ALA A 36 -10.50 -8.92 4.81
CA ALA A 36 -11.70 -8.81 5.64
C ALA A 36 -12.77 -9.85 5.27
N GLU A 37 -12.96 -10.13 3.98
CA GLU A 37 -13.94 -11.13 3.51
C GLU A 37 -13.55 -12.56 3.90
N LEU A 38 -12.26 -12.91 3.82
CA LEU A 38 -11.77 -14.27 4.10
C LEU A 38 -11.64 -14.55 5.61
N HIS A 39 -11.36 -13.53 6.41
CA HIS A 39 -10.92 -13.72 7.80
C HIS A 39 -11.58 -12.79 8.82
N GLY A 40 -12.55 -11.97 8.39
CA GLY A 40 -13.21 -10.98 9.24
C GLY A 40 -12.44 -9.67 9.40
N PHE A 41 -13.13 -8.64 9.87
CA PHE A 41 -12.58 -7.29 9.99
C PHE A 41 -11.53 -7.14 11.09
N ASP A 42 -11.67 -7.87 12.19
CA ASP A 42 -10.80 -7.72 13.37
C ASP A 42 -9.40 -8.32 13.13
N GLY A 43 -9.33 -9.46 12.43
CA GLY A 43 -8.06 -10.13 12.10
C GLY A 43 -7.37 -9.63 10.83
N ARG A 44 -7.94 -8.63 10.14
CA ARG A 44 -7.49 -8.20 8.81
C ARG A 44 -6.02 -7.78 8.78
N GLU A 45 -5.58 -6.93 9.71
CA GLU A 45 -4.22 -6.39 9.67
C GLU A 45 -3.17 -7.47 9.97
N GLU A 46 -3.48 -8.39 10.89
CA GLU A 46 -2.63 -9.53 11.22
C GLU A 46 -2.46 -10.46 10.02
N ARG A 47 -3.55 -10.71 9.28
CA ARG A 47 -3.50 -11.50 8.03
C ARG A 47 -2.66 -10.84 6.94
N ILE A 48 -2.80 -9.53 6.76
CA ILE A 48 -1.98 -8.79 5.79
C ILE A 48 -0.49 -8.87 6.18
N ALA A 49 -0.17 -8.77 7.48
CA ALA A 49 1.19 -8.92 7.96
C ALA A 49 1.74 -10.33 7.71
N ALA A 50 0.94 -11.37 7.96
CA ALA A 50 1.30 -12.77 7.67
C ALA A 50 1.61 -12.99 6.18
N TRP A 51 0.73 -12.49 5.29
CA TRP A 51 0.94 -12.58 3.84
C TRP A 51 2.16 -11.78 3.38
N ALA A 52 2.42 -10.62 3.99
CA ALA A 52 3.63 -9.85 3.74
C ALA A 52 4.90 -10.58 4.19
N GLY A 53 4.78 -11.42 5.22
CA GLY A 53 5.83 -12.32 5.72
C GLY A 53 6.02 -13.60 4.91
N GLY A 54 5.17 -13.86 3.92
CA GLY A 54 5.27 -15.00 3.00
C GLY A 54 4.27 -16.13 3.25
N GLU A 55 3.37 -16.00 4.22
CA GLU A 55 2.28 -16.98 4.38
C GLU A 55 1.31 -16.92 3.18
N PRO A 56 0.87 -18.08 2.65
CA PRO A 56 -0.06 -18.09 1.54
C PRO A 56 -1.47 -17.60 1.97
N PRO A 57 -2.16 -16.81 1.13
CA PRO A 57 -3.56 -16.43 1.33
C PRO A 57 -4.52 -17.62 1.13
N GLU A 58 -4.60 -18.49 2.14
CA GLU A 58 -5.48 -19.66 2.12
C GLU A 58 -6.96 -19.27 1.98
N GLY A 59 -7.70 -20.03 1.19
CA GLY A 59 -9.12 -19.78 0.90
C GLY A 59 -9.38 -18.80 -0.26
N ALA A 60 -8.35 -18.14 -0.79
CA ALA A 60 -8.47 -17.33 -2.01
C ALA A 60 -8.28 -18.19 -3.28
N PRO A 61 -8.97 -17.86 -4.39
CA PRO A 61 -8.63 -18.44 -5.70
C PRO A 61 -7.15 -18.18 -6.05
N GLU A 62 -6.48 -19.12 -6.71
CA GLU A 62 -5.03 -19.10 -6.97
C GLU A 62 -4.51 -17.75 -7.51
N LYS A 63 -5.18 -17.21 -8.54
CA LYS A 63 -4.82 -15.90 -9.12
C LYS A 63 -4.96 -14.75 -8.12
N ALA A 64 -5.98 -14.81 -7.26
CA ALA A 64 -6.18 -13.81 -6.21
C ALA A 64 -5.11 -13.98 -5.12
N ALA A 65 -4.82 -15.21 -4.69
CA ALA A 65 -3.76 -15.49 -3.71
C ALA A 65 -2.40 -14.94 -4.17
N ALA A 66 -2.05 -15.14 -5.45
CA ALA A 66 -0.82 -14.58 -6.03
C ALA A 66 -0.79 -13.04 -5.98
N LEU A 67 -1.91 -12.37 -6.26
CA LEU A 67 -2.00 -10.90 -6.15
C LEU A 67 -1.91 -10.43 -4.70
N LEU A 68 -2.58 -11.12 -3.78
CA LEU A 68 -2.57 -10.81 -2.36
C LEU A 68 -1.16 -10.94 -1.78
N SER A 69 -0.50 -12.10 -1.94
CA SER A 69 0.91 -12.29 -1.51
C SER A 69 1.83 -11.21 -2.08
N ARG A 70 1.65 -10.88 -3.37
CA ARG A 70 2.48 -9.88 -4.05
C ARG A 70 2.33 -8.47 -3.47
N TYR A 71 1.11 -8.06 -3.12
CA TYR A 71 0.82 -6.68 -2.73
C TYR A 71 0.68 -6.46 -1.22
N SER A 72 0.61 -7.52 -0.41
CA SER A 72 0.57 -7.42 1.05
C SER A 72 1.72 -6.62 1.66
N PRO A 73 2.99 -6.75 1.24
CA PRO A 73 4.06 -5.93 1.79
C PRO A 73 3.86 -4.43 1.52
N LEU A 74 3.31 -4.07 0.35
CA LEU A 74 2.98 -2.68 0.03
C LEU A 74 1.80 -2.20 0.88
N ALA A 75 0.76 -3.03 1.02
CA ALA A 75 -0.42 -2.72 1.81
C ALA A 75 -0.07 -2.50 3.29
N GLN A 76 0.90 -3.24 3.83
CA GLN A 76 1.41 -3.07 5.19
C GLN A 76 2.05 -1.69 5.38
N VAL A 77 2.99 -1.30 4.50
CA VAL A 77 3.65 0.02 4.55
C VAL A 77 2.64 1.16 4.44
N MET A 78 1.74 1.08 3.46
CA MET A 78 0.74 2.13 3.22
C MET A 78 -0.29 2.22 4.36
N SER A 79 -0.65 1.09 4.99
CA SER A 79 -1.56 1.06 6.13
C SER A 79 -0.91 1.67 7.37
N ALA A 80 0.37 1.39 7.63
CA ALA A 80 1.13 2.00 8.72
C ALA A 80 1.25 3.52 8.54
N PHE A 81 1.64 3.99 7.35
CA PHE A 81 1.65 5.42 7.04
C PHE A 81 0.27 6.06 7.20
N SER A 82 -0.77 5.40 6.69
CA SER A 82 -2.15 5.87 6.81
C SER A 82 -2.62 6.00 8.27
N HIS A 83 -2.18 5.09 9.15
CA HIS A 83 -2.44 5.16 10.58
C HIS A 83 -1.74 6.36 11.20
N ALA A 84 -0.41 6.47 11.04
CA ALA A 84 0.40 7.56 11.57
C ALA A 84 -0.10 8.93 11.08
N LEU A 85 -0.42 9.05 9.80
CA LEU A 85 -0.95 10.29 9.21
C LEU A 85 -2.27 10.73 9.87
N ARG A 86 -3.16 9.78 10.20
CA ARG A 86 -4.50 10.07 10.74
C ARG A 86 -4.53 10.20 12.25
N ARG A 87 -3.70 9.44 12.96
CA ARG A 87 -3.79 9.28 14.42
C ARG A 87 -2.67 9.98 15.18
N GLU A 88 -1.52 10.18 14.55
CA GLU A 88 -0.33 10.72 15.22
C GLU A 88 -0.01 12.12 14.72
N SER A 89 0.22 12.29 13.41
CA SER A 89 0.60 13.58 12.85
C SER A 89 0.15 13.77 11.40
N ARG A 90 -0.46 14.94 11.13
CA ARG A 90 -0.82 15.39 9.78
C ARG A 90 0.40 15.74 8.90
N THR A 91 1.60 15.80 9.49
CA THR A 91 2.86 16.06 8.78
C THR A 91 3.70 14.79 8.60
N THR A 92 3.15 13.61 8.92
CA THR A 92 3.81 12.32 8.66
C THR A 92 4.23 12.26 7.18
N PRO A 93 5.53 12.04 6.88
CA PRO A 93 6.03 12.03 5.51
C PRO A 93 5.54 10.79 4.74
N TYR A 94 5.28 10.96 3.45
CA TYR A 94 4.92 9.84 2.58
C TYR A 94 6.09 8.85 2.42
N PRO A 95 5.86 7.54 2.64
CA PRO A 95 6.91 6.51 2.74
C PRO A 95 7.39 6.02 1.36
N LEU A 96 7.86 6.93 0.51
CA LEU A 96 8.18 6.63 -0.88
C LEU A 96 9.23 5.51 -1.03
N GLU A 97 10.31 5.54 -0.25
CA GLU A 97 11.39 4.54 -0.37
C GLU A 97 10.95 3.17 0.14
N GLU A 98 10.19 3.10 1.23
CA GLU A 98 9.63 1.84 1.73
C GLU A 98 8.64 1.24 0.73
N LEU A 99 7.79 2.06 0.10
CA LEU A 99 6.87 1.62 -0.95
C LEU A 99 7.60 1.15 -2.21
N ARG A 100 8.73 1.78 -2.56
CA ARG A 100 9.62 1.32 -3.64
C ARG A 100 10.23 -0.03 -3.29
N GLY A 101 10.76 -0.20 -2.08
CA GLY A 101 11.31 -1.47 -1.62
C GLY A 101 10.26 -2.60 -1.60
N ALA A 102 9.07 -2.30 -1.10
CA ALA A 102 7.94 -3.23 -1.10
C ALA A 102 7.50 -3.62 -2.52
N SER A 103 7.61 -2.68 -3.47
CA SER A 103 7.34 -2.94 -4.89
C SER A 103 8.50 -3.64 -5.59
N ALA A 104 9.75 -3.48 -5.16
CA ALA A 104 10.94 -4.02 -5.82
C ALA A 104 11.16 -5.51 -5.56
N ARG A 105 10.57 -6.08 -4.49
CA ARG A 105 10.42 -7.54 -4.28
C ARG A 105 9.68 -8.27 -5.44
N ARG A 106 9.31 -7.55 -6.50
CA ARG A 106 8.69 -7.98 -7.77
C ARG A 106 9.51 -8.92 -8.67
N GLY A 107 10.82 -9.11 -8.45
CA GLY A 107 11.73 -9.46 -9.54
C GLY A 107 12.44 -10.81 -9.52
N ALA A 108 12.30 -11.64 -8.48
CA ALA A 108 12.92 -12.97 -8.46
C ALA A 108 11.87 -14.04 -8.73
N GLY A 109 11.54 -14.24 -10.00
CA GLY A 109 10.63 -15.26 -10.51
C GLY A 109 10.90 -15.50 -11.98
#